data_AF-A0A943K5H4-F1
#
_entry.id   AF-A0A943K5H4-F1
#
_cell.length_a   1.000
_cell.length_b   1.000
_cell.length_c   1.000
_cell.angle_alpha   90.00
_cell.angle_beta   90.00
_cell.angle_gamma   90.00
#
_symmetry.space_group_name_H-M   'P 1'
#
loop_
_entity.id
_entity.type
_entity.pdbx_description
1 polymer ?
#
loop_
_entity_poly.entity_id
_entity_poly.type
_entity_poly.pdbx_seq_one_letter_code
_entity_poly.pdbx_strand_id
1 'polypeptide(L)'
;MFEFFKLCNEYEKLSALQRGAILTEKSVKILARMRLTGADENIDPVETLACFILASITADGKVNEQEYILMYPALVKVFGSDFDFASVKKAVAENSALKKSATDYAKVLAAELTKTDEQFIDDVIGLCLCVVSVDGKISLRERNYIKRLMKA
;
A
#
# COMPACT_ATOMS: atom_id res chain seq x y z
N MET A 1 -16.54 0.15 13.70
CA MET A 1 -15.32 -0.34 14.41
C MET A 1 -15.29 -1.86 14.48
N PHE A 2 -16.37 -2.53 14.89
CA PHE A 2 -16.50 -3.99 14.88
C PHE A 2 -16.32 -4.61 13.49
N GLU A 3 -16.98 -4.06 12.48
CA GLU A 3 -16.84 -4.50 11.07
C GLU A 3 -15.40 -4.41 10.56
N PHE A 4 -14.67 -3.34 10.90
CA PHE A 4 -13.26 -3.19 10.54
C PHE A 4 -12.36 -4.26 11.19
N PHE A 5 -12.63 -4.63 12.44
CA PHE A 5 -11.88 -5.70 13.10
C PHE A 5 -12.18 -7.07 12.50
N LYS A 6 -13.43 -7.34 12.10
CA LYS A 6 -13.76 -8.57 11.35
C LYS A 6 -13.00 -8.61 10.03
N LEU A 7 -13.03 -7.51 9.27
CA LEU A 7 -12.31 -7.39 8.02
C LEU A 7 -10.81 -7.66 8.20
N CYS A 8 -10.17 -7.06 9.21
CA CYS A 8 -8.77 -7.35 9.55
C CYS A 8 -8.54 -8.86 9.78
N ASN A 9 -9.39 -9.49 10.58
CA ASN A 9 -9.27 -10.92 10.89
C ASN A 9 -9.49 -11.83 9.67
N GLU A 10 -10.30 -11.40 8.69
CA GLU A 10 -10.48 -12.13 7.43
C GLU A 10 -9.19 -12.10 6.61
N TYR A 11 -8.55 -10.94 6.51
CA TYR A 11 -7.29 -10.79 5.77
C TYR A 11 -6.10 -11.48 6.46
N GLU A 12 -6.05 -11.50 7.79
CA GLU A 12 -5.06 -12.27 8.57
C GLU A 12 -5.14 -13.79 8.29
N LYS A 13 -6.31 -14.30 7.89
CA LYS A 13 -6.54 -15.73 7.60
C LYS A 13 -6.30 -16.12 6.15
N LEU A 14 -6.03 -15.17 5.26
CA LEU A 14 -5.81 -15.47 3.85
C LEU A 14 -4.50 -16.23 3.65
N SER A 15 -4.56 -17.30 2.86
CA SER A 15 -3.37 -17.97 2.35
C SER A 15 -2.56 -17.05 1.44
N ALA A 16 -1.26 -17.36 1.25
CA ALA A 16 -0.40 -16.61 0.35
C ALA A 16 -0.96 -16.53 -1.09
N LEU A 17 -1.58 -17.61 -1.57
CA LEU A 17 -2.18 -17.65 -2.90
C LEU A 17 -3.40 -16.72 -3.02
N GLN A 18 -4.34 -16.79 -2.05
CA GLN A 18 -5.52 -15.93 -2.03
C GLN A 18 -5.13 -14.46 -1.93
N ARG A 19 -4.16 -14.15 -1.08
CA ARG A 19 -3.60 -12.82 -0.90
C ARG A 19 -2.97 -12.31 -2.20
N GLY A 20 -2.14 -13.11 -2.87
CA GLY A 20 -1.55 -12.74 -4.15
C GLY A 20 -2.59 -12.45 -5.25
N ALA A 21 -3.67 -13.24 -5.29
CA ALA A 21 -4.78 -13.02 -6.23
C ALA A 21 -5.50 -11.69 -5.95
N ILE A 22 -5.87 -11.42 -4.69
CA ILE A 22 -6.54 -10.17 -4.30
C ILE A 22 -5.63 -8.96 -4.55
N LEU A 23 -4.35 -9.08 -4.23
CA LEU A 23 -3.36 -8.01 -4.42
C LEU A 23 -3.23 -7.67 -5.90
N THR A 24 -3.19 -8.68 -6.77
CA THR A 24 -3.15 -8.49 -8.23
C THR A 24 -4.44 -7.83 -8.74
N GLU A 25 -5.61 -8.36 -8.36
CA GLU A 25 -6.91 -7.86 -8.80
C GLU A 25 -7.11 -6.39 -8.42
N LYS A 26 -6.87 -6.05 -7.15
CA LYS A 26 -7.04 -4.68 -6.64
C LYS A 26 -6.03 -3.72 -7.25
N SER A 27 -4.78 -4.14 -7.43
CA SER A 27 -3.76 -3.32 -8.11
C SER A 27 -4.19 -2.94 -9.53
N VAL A 28 -4.73 -3.90 -10.30
CA VAL A 28 -5.20 -3.63 -11.67
C VAL A 28 -6.36 -2.65 -11.68
N LYS A 29 -7.36 -2.83 -10.79
CA LYS A 29 -8.51 -1.93 -10.67
C LYS A 29 -8.08 -0.51 -10.30
N ILE A 30 -7.17 -0.36 -9.34
CA ILE A 30 -6.66 0.94 -8.90
C ILE A 30 -5.93 1.64 -10.05
N LEU A 31 -5.01 0.95 -10.73
CA LEU A 31 -4.27 1.52 -11.85
C LEU A 31 -5.16 1.93 -13.02
N ALA A 32 -6.15 1.09 -13.37
CA ALA A 32 -7.12 1.42 -14.40
C ALA A 32 -7.90 2.69 -14.04
N ARG A 33 -8.32 2.80 -12.77
CA ARG A 33 -9.07 3.97 -12.29
C ARG A 33 -8.22 5.24 -12.31
N MET A 34 -7.00 5.20 -11.78
CA MET A 34 -6.08 6.34 -11.77
C MET A 34 -5.75 6.87 -13.17
N ARG A 35 -5.66 5.97 -14.16
CA ARG A 35 -5.48 6.34 -15.58
C ARG A 35 -6.71 7.02 -16.18
N LEU A 36 -7.92 6.64 -15.72
CA LEU A 36 -9.18 7.19 -16.21
C LEU A 36 -9.54 8.53 -15.55
N THR A 37 -9.18 8.74 -14.29
CA THR A 37 -9.48 9.97 -13.54
C THR A 37 -8.53 11.11 -13.87
N GLY A 38 -7.50 10.87 -14.69
CA GLY A 38 -6.57 11.91 -15.11
C GLY A 38 -5.78 12.46 -13.92
N ALA A 39 -5.06 11.60 -13.19
CA ALA A 39 -3.96 12.08 -12.38
C ALA A 39 -3.09 12.98 -13.28
N ASP A 40 -2.73 14.16 -12.77
CA ASP A 40 -1.88 15.18 -13.42
C ASP A 40 -0.89 14.52 -14.40
N GLU A 41 -0.72 15.05 -15.62
CA GLU A 41 0.10 14.40 -16.67
C GLU A 41 1.55 14.10 -16.21
N ASN A 42 1.97 14.73 -15.11
CA ASN A 42 3.25 14.56 -14.44
C ASN A 42 3.29 13.46 -13.36
N ILE A 43 2.20 12.76 -13.07
CA ILE A 43 2.09 11.73 -12.02
C ILE A 43 1.90 10.35 -12.68
N ASP A 44 2.92 9.50 -12.59
CA ASP A 44 2.81 8.10 -13.01
C ASP A 44 1.94 7.30 -12.00
N PRO A 45 0.79 6.73 -12.43
CA PRO A 45 -0.09 5.97 -11.53
C PRO A 45 0.55 4.72 -10.93
N VAL A 46 1.48 4.12 -11.66
CA VAL A 46 2.18 2.90 -11.27
C VAL A 46 3.22 3.21 -10.21
N GLU A 47 4.04 4.25 -10.40
CA GLU A 47 4.97 4.73 -9.38
C GLU A 47 4.24 5.17 -8.11
N THR A 48 3.10 5.86 -8.27
CA THR A 48 2.30 6.35 -7.14
C THR A 48 1.72 5.18 -6.32
N LEU A 49 1.16 4.16 -6.97
CA LEU A 49 0.67 2.95 -6.29
C LEU A 49 1.81 2.20 -5.60
N ALA A 50 2.97 2.10 -6.24
CA ALA A 50 4.14 1.42 -5.68
C ALA A 50 4.70 2.16 -4.45
N CYS A 51 4.78 3.49 -4.50
CA CYS A 51 5.13 4.35 -3.35
C CYS A 51 4.14 4.20 -2.20
N PHE A 52 2.84 4.11 -2.50
CA PHE A 52 1.80 3.92 -1.49
C PHE A 52 1.89 2.55 -0.79
N ILE A 53 2.18 1.49 -1.54
CA ILE A 53 2.41 0.16 -0.97
C ILE A 53 3.63 0.18 -0.04
N LEU A 54 4.73 0.81 -0.47
CA LEU A 54 5.92 0.98 0.37
C LEU A 54 5.62 1.77 1.65
N ALA A 55 4.81 2.83 1.56
CA ALA A 55 4.36 3.60 2.72
C ALA A 55 3.54 2.73 3.70
N SER A 56 2.73 1.80 3.17
CA SER A 56 1.92 0.88 3.96
C SER A 56 2.78 -0.15 4.70
N ILE A 57 3.78 -0.74 4.02
CA ILE A 57 4.77 -1.68 4.62
C ILE A 57 5.58 -0.99 5.71
N THR A 58 5.92 0.29 5.51
CA THR A 58 6.79 1.06 6.42
C THR A 58 6.04 1.79 7.53
N ALA A 59 4.70 1.63 7.59
CA ALA A 59 3.83 2.40 8.48
C ALA A 59 4.15 2.17 9.98
N ASP A 60 4.63 0.99 10.34
CA ASP A 60 5.02 0.65 11.71
C ASP A 60 6.42 1.18 12.10
N GLY A 61 7.18 1.68 11.12
CA GLY A 61 8.55 2.18 11.24
C GLY A 61 9.64 1.15 10.96
N LYS A 62 9.29 -0.05 10.51
CA LYS A 62 10.21 -1.11 10.08
C LYS A 62 9.82 -1.56 8.68
N VAL A 63 10.74 -2.21 7.99
CA VAL A 63 10.41 -2.91 6.74
C VAL A 63 10.34 -4.38 7.07
N ASN A 64 9.15 -4.98 6.96
CA ASN A 64 9.00 -6.41 7.07
C ASN A 64 9.53 -7.07 5.77
N GLU A 65 10.53 -7.94 5.92
CA GLU A 65 11.15 -8.64 4.80
C GLU A 65 10.14 -9.49 4.01
N GLN A 66 9.17 -10.10 4.67
CA GLN A 66 8.17 -10.95 4.02
C GLN A 66 7.19 -10.13 3.17
N GLU A 67 6.70 -9.00 3.72
CA GLU A 67 5.84 -8.07 3.01
C GLU A 67 6.55 -7.45 1.80
N TYR A 68 7.80 -7.08 1.99
CA TYR A 68 8.62 -6.50 0.93
C TYR A 68 8.92 -7.52 -0.17
N ILE A 69 9.29 -8.76 0.16
CA ILE A 69 9.56 -9.82 -0.82
C ILE A 69 8.34 -10.10 -1.70
N LEU A 70 7.13 -10.12 -1.11
CA LEU A 70 5.90 -10.33 -1.87
C LEU A 70 5.71 -9.25 -2.94
N MET A 71 6.09 -8.01 -2.62
CA MET A 71 5.95 -6.86 -3.51
C MET A 71 7.15 -6.63 -4.43
N TYR A 72 8.31 -7.20 -4.09
CA TYR A 72 9.59 -6.90 -4.76
C TYR A 72 9.55 -7.11 -6.28
N PRO A 73 8.99 -8.20 -6.85
CA PRO A 73 8.92 -8.37 -8.30
C PRO A 73 8.10 -7.28 -8.99
N ALA A 74 7.04 -6.79 -8.33
CA ALA A 74 6.25 -5.69 -8.84
C ALA A 74 7.03 -4.38 -8.73
N LEU A 75 7.68 -4.10 -7.59
CA LEU A 75 8.46 -2.89 -7.38
C LEU A 75 9.65 -2.77 -8.36
N VAL A 76 10.37 -3.86 -8.62
CA VAL A 76 11.47 -3.90 -9.61
C VAL A 76 10.96 -3.66 -11.03
N LYS A 77 9.77 -4.17 -11.37
CA LYS A 77 9.15 -3.91 -12.68
C LYS A 77 8.76 -2.45 -12.88
N VAL A 78 8.49 -1.73 -11.78
CA VAL A 78 8.06 -0.33 -11.78
C VAL A 78 9.26 0.62 -11.70
N PHE A 79 10.17 0.40 -10.75
CA PHE A 79 11.29 1.29 -10.46
C PHE A 79 12.62 0.89 -11.11
N GLY A 80 12.65 -0.25 -11.82
CA GLY A 80 13.85 -0.78 -12.45
C GLY A 80 14.67 -1.71 -11.55
N SER A 81 15.67 -2.37 -12.15
CA SER A 81 16.54 -3.36 -11.50
C SER A 81 17.43 -2.79 -10.39
N ASP A 82 17.61 -1.47 -10.37
CA ASP A 82 18.47 -0.78 -9.41
C ASP A 82 17.73 -0.51 -8.08
N PHE A 83 16.44 -0.84 -8.01
CA PHE A 83 15.65 -0.77 -6.78
C PHE A 83 15.95 -1.97 -5.87
N ASP A 84 16.61 -1.72 -4.73
CA ASP A 84 17.03 -2.77 -3.79
C ASP A 84 16.48 -2.60 -2.36
N PHE A 85 16.26 -3.73 -1.70
CA PHE A 85 15.70 -3.82 -0.36
C PHE A 85 16.57 -3.14 0.70
N ALA A 86 17.89 -3.29 0.62
CA ALA A 86 18.81 -2.81 1.63
C ALA A 86 18.83 -1.28 1.67
N SER A 87 18.77 -0.63 0.51
CA SER A 87 18.64 0.81 0.38
C SER A 87 17.32 1.32 0.97
N VAL A 88 16.20 0.66 0.71
CA VAL A 88 14.89 1.03 1.31
C VAL A 88 14.89 0.83 2.83
N LYS A 89 15.38 -0.31 3.31
CA LYS A 89 15.46 -0.62 4.75
C LYS A 89 16.34 0.38 5.49
N LYS A 90 17.49 0.72 4.91
CA LYS A 90 18.43 1.71 5.43
C LYS A 90 17.81 3.11 5.43
N ALA A 91 17.20 3.53 4.32
CA ALA A 91 16.49 4.80 4.19
C ALA A 91 15.35 4.99 5.23
N VAL A 92 14.56 3.94 5.47
CA VAL A 92 13.47 3.94 6.46
C VAL A 92 14.01 3.98 7.89
N ALA A 93 15.11 3.26 8.16
CA ALA A 93 15.75 3.23 9.47
C ALA A 93 16.49 4.54 9.80
N GLU A 94 17.10 5.19 8.80
CA GLU A 94 18.00 6.33 8.99
C GLU A 94 17.29 7.69 8.85
N ASN A 95 16.12 7.81 8.20
CA ASN A 95 15.60 9.13 7.85
C ASN A 95 14.06 9.30 7.90
N SER A 96 13.61 10.34 8.63
CA SER A 96 12.22 10.81 8.65
C SER A 96 11.80 11.50 7.34
N ALA A 97 12.75 11.89 6.48
CA ALA A 97 12.50 12.56 5.21
C ALA A 97 11.90 11.63 4.14
N LEU A 98 12.38 10.37 4.01
CA LEU A 98 11.74 9.37 3.14
C LEU A 98 10.35 8.99 3.67
N LYS A 99 10.19 8.96 4.99
CA LYS A 99 8.88 8.87 5.64
C LYS A 99 7.98 10.01 5.17
N LYS A 100 8.49 11.25 5.13
CA LYS A 100 7.77 12.44 4.66
C LYS A 100 7.41 12.34 3.17
N SER A 101 8.35 11.97 2.30
CA SER A 101 8.11 11.81 0.86
C SER A 101 7.14 10.68 0.53
N ALA A 102 7.27 9.50 1.16
CA ALA A 102 6.32 8.40 1.02
C ALA A 102 4.95 8.78 1.60
N THR A 103 4.91 9.55 2.70
CA THR A 103 3.67 10.10 3.26
C THR A 103 3.07 11.18 2.35
N ASP A 104 3.88 11.95 1.62
CA ASP A 104 3.42 12.99 0.72
C ASP A 104 2.87 12.39 -0.58
N TYR A 105 3.49 11.34 -1.14
CA TYR A 105 2.88 10.53 -2.21
C TYR A 105 1.62 9.80 -1.74
N ALA A 106 1.62 9.26 -0.51
CA ALA A 106 0.41 8.67 0.07
C ALA A 106 -0.69 9.72 0.33
N LYS A 107 -0.33 10.99 0.60
CA LYS A 107 -1.29 12.11 0.68
C LYS A 107 -1.80 12.51 -0.70
N VAL A 108 -0.96 12.48 -1.73
CA VAL A 108 -1.41 12.67 -3.12
C VAL A 108 -2.41 11.59 -3.49
N LEU A 109 -2.08 10.31 -3.23
CA LEU A 109 -3.01 9.21 -3.47
C LEU A 109 -4.26 9.30 -2.59
N ALA A 110 -4.14 9.71 -1.32
CA ALA A 110 -5.27 9.95 -0.43
C ALA A 110 -6.13 11.15 -0.86
N ALA A 111 -5.53 12.20 -1.42
CA ALA A 111 -6.25 13.35 -1.97
C ALA A 111 -6.91 13.04 -3.32
N GLU A 112 -6.41 12.06 -4.07
CA GLU A 112 -7.13 11.49 -5.21
C GLU A 112 -8.25 10.55 -4.73
N LEU A 113 -8.04 9.78 -3.65
CA LEU A 113 -9.07 8.94 -3.04
C LEU A 113 -10.31 9.75 -2.62
N THR A 114 -10.15 10.98 -2.12
CA THR A 114 -11.28 11.85 -1.74
C THR A 114 -12.10 12.39 -2.92
N LYS A 115 -11.60 12.28 -4.15
CA LYS A 115 -12.29 12.71 -5.38
C LYS A 115 -13.04 11.55 -6.07
N THR A 116 -13.00 10.34 -5.49
CA THR A 116 -13.44 9.11 -6.16
C THR A 116 -14.59 8.41 -5.41
N ASP A 117 -15.18 7.39 -6.02
CA ASP A 117 -16.29 6.60 -5.47
C ASP A 117 -15.86 5.62 -4.37
N GLU A 118 -16.79 5.25 -3.47
CA GLU A 118 -16.56 4.32 -2.34
C GLU A 118 -15.86 3.01 -2.76
N GLN A 119 -16.15 2.53 -3.97
CA GLN A 119 -15.56 1.32 -4.54
C GLN A 119 -14.02 1.40 -4.71
N PHE A 120 -13.48 2.58 -5.04
CA PHE A 120 -12.05 2.78 -5.20
C PHE A 120 -11.33 2.77 -3.83
N ILE A 121 -11.97 3.36 -2.82
CA ILE A 121 -11.49 3.35 -1.43
C ILE A 121 -11.42 1.91 -0.90
N ASP A 122 -12.45 1.08 -1.18
CA ASP A 122 -12.46 -0.33 -0.81
C ASP A 122 -11.37 -1.16 -1.49
N ASP A 123 -11.03 -0.82 -2.73
CA ASP A 123 -9.91 -1.45 -3.43
C ASP A 123 -8.57 -1.06 -2.83
N VAL A 124 -8.37 0.21 -2.47
CA VAL A 124 -7.14 0.62 -1.78
C VAL A 124 -7.03 0.01 -0.38
N ILE A 125 -8.11 0.01 0.41
CA ILE A 125 -8.11 -0.59 1.76
C ILE A 125 -7.81 -2.10 1.67
N GLY A 126 -8.46 -2.81 0.74
CA GLY A 126 -8.23 -4.24 0.58
C GLY A 126 -6.79 -4.56 0.15
N LEU A 127 -6.19 -3.70 -0.67
CA LEU A 127 -4.79 -3.83 -1.04
C LEU A 127 -3.87 -3.59 0.16
N CYS A 128 -4.11 -2.54 0.96
CA CYS A 128 -3.37 -2.32 2.20
C CYS A 128 -3.46 -3.51 3.15
N LEU A 129 -4.67 -4.02 3.38
CA LEU A 129 -4.90 -5.17 4.26
C LEU A 129 -4.16 -6.42 3.74
N CYS A 130 -4.09 -6.65 2.43
CA CYS A 130 -3.31 -7.75 1.86
C CYS A 130 -1.82 -7.61 2.15
N VAL A 131 -1.29 -6.40 2.11
CA VAL A 131 0.13 -6.14 2.37
C VAL A 131 0.44 -6.30 3.86
N VAL A 132 -0.27 -5.59 4.74
CA VAL A 132 0.06 -5.55 6.19
C VAL A 132 -0.36 -6.79 7.00
N SER A 133 -0.89 -7.83 6.34
CA SER A 133 -1.21 -9.10 7.02
C SER A 133 -0.44 -10.29 6.47
N VAL A 134 0.60 -10.05 5.67
CA VAL A 134 1.48 -11.11 5.13
C VAL A 134 2.14 -11.92 6.24
N ASP A 135 2.50 -11.27 7.35
CA ASP A 135 3.07 -11.90 8.54
C ASP A 135 2.02 -12.62 9.42
N GLY A 136 0.76 -12.60 9.00
CA GLY A 136 -0.37 -13.23 9.67
C GLY A 136 -1.01 -12.38 10.77
N LYS A 137 -0.52 -11.17 11.07
CA LYS A 137 -1.10 -10.29 12.10
C LYS A 137 -1.00 -8.81 11.75
N ILE A 138 -2.15 -8.16 11.70
CA ILE A 138 -2.20 -6.71 11.55
C ILE A 138 -2.02 -6.06 12.93
N SER A 139 -0.94 -5.30 13.10
CA SER A 139 -0.63 -4.56 14.31
C SER A 139 -1.62 -3.41 14.56
N LEU A 140 -1.61 -2.89 15.79
CA LEU A 140 -2.41 -1.71 16.16
C LEU A 140 -2.03 -0.47 15.34
N ARG A 141 -0.74 -0.34 14.95
CA ARG A 141 -0.26 0.82 14.17
C ARG A 141 -0.79 0.78 12.74
N GLU A 142 -0.74 -0.37 12.08
CA GLU A 142 -1.28 -0.55 10.72
C GLU A 142 -2.80 -0.39 10.71
N ARG A 143 -3.50 -0.95 11.70
CA ARG A 143 -4.95 -0.73 11.87
C ARG A 143 -5.29 0.75 11.98
N ASN A 144 -4.48 1.52 12.71
CA ASN A 144 -4.68 2.96 12.85
C ASN A 144 -4.34 3.74 11.57
N TYR A 145 -3.32 3.32 10.82
CA TYR A 145 -3.00 3.88 9.50
C TYR A 145 -4.16 3.68 8.52
N ILE A 146 -4.67 2.45 8.39
CA ILE A 146 -5.78 2.12 7.48
C ILE A 146 -7.06 2.87 7.90
N LYS A 147 -7.35 2.96 9.20
CA LYS A 147 -8.49 3.77 9.69
C LYS A 147 -8.38 5.25 9.34
N ARG A 148 -7.17 5.80 9.17
CA ARG A 148 -7.00 7.19 8.72
C ARG A 148 -7.29 7.32 7.23
N LEU A 149 -6.91 6.33 6.42
CA LEU A 149 -7.25 6.27 5.00
C LEU A 149 -8.77 6.17 4.79
N MET A 150 -9.49 5.41 5.62
CA MET A 150 -10.96 5.30 5.58
C MET A 150 -11.72 6.59 5.93
N LYS A 151 -11.04 7.57 6.53
CA LYS A 151 -11.63 8.82 7.02
C LYS A 151 -11.21 10.04 6.19
N ALA A 152 -10.28 9.85 5.26
CA ALA A 152 -9.88 10.87 4.29
C ALA A 152 -11.00 10.96 3.26
#